data_AF-A0A829DCV7-F1
#
_entry.id   AF-A0A829DCV7-F1
#
_cell.length_a   1.000
_cell.length_b   1.000
_cell.length_c   1.000
_cell.angle_alpha   90.00
_cell.angle_beta   90.00
_cell.angle_gamma   90.00
#
_symmetry.space_group_name_H-M   'P 1'
#
loop_
_entity.id
_entity.type
_entity.pdbx_description
1 polymer ?
#
loop_
_entity_poly.entity_id
_entity_poly.type
_entity_poly.pdbx_seq_one_letter_code
_entity_poly.pdbx_strand_id
1 'polypeptide(L)'
;MLISPDSFPFWIILGFGSLGAASLGSFYVTLGFRILETYYGKQRKSLTFFQKWKRIFTLPSSCDHCGKKIRYPELLPIIGFFISKGTCKYCNKKIYILFPLVEFLFVCIFVFCFTITKNLSFSFTFLFLCGHLLISCLTDAFHFSLDYENLPWILCFGVISIFLLGGKLPGLNDLFVLGGFFFTFLVLFFFFPGGIGFGDVLFAPIYAFIAGHPWWMFF
;
A
#
# COMPACT_ATOMS: atom_id res chain seq x y z
N MET A 1 -4.22 -1.91 -28.13
CA MET A 1 -5.24 -0.99 -28.67
C MET A 1 -5.32 0.19 -27.70
N LEU A 2 -4.74 1.34 -28.04
CA LEU A 2 -4.74 2.51 -27.15
C LEU A 2 -6.17 3.07 -27.10
N ILE A 3 -6.77 3.08 -25.92
CA ILE A 3 -8.13 3.58 -25.72
C ILE A 3 -8.12 5.10 -25.93
N SER A 4 -8.90 5.61 -26.88
CA SER A 4 -9.02 7.05 -27.08
C SER A 4 -9.86 7.67 -25.94
N PRO A 5 -9.48 8.84 -25.41
CA PRO A 5 -10.21 9.50 -24.31
C PRO A 5 -11.66 9.86 -24.68
N ASP A 6 -11.94 10.01 -25.97
CA ASP A 6 -13.30 10.30 -26.49
C ASP A 6 -14.16 9.05 -26.67
N SER A 7 -13.61 7.87 -26.39
CA SER A 7 -14.34 6.61 -26.52
C SER A 7 -15.20 6.33 -25.29
N PHE A 8 -16.46 5.94 -25.52
CA PHE A 8 -17.34 5.41 -24.49
C PHE A 8 -16.70 4.36 -23.54
N PRO A 9 -15.87 3.40 -24.01
CA PRO A 9 -15.18 2.47 -23.10
C PRO A 9 -14.18 3.12 -22.15
N PHE A 10 -13.59 4.27 -22.49
CA PHE A 10 -12.67 4.99 -21.59
C PHE A 10 -13.36 5.39 -20.29
N TRP A 11 -14.51 6.05 -20.38
CA TRP A 11 -15.27 6.55 -19.23
C TRP A 11 -15.85 5.42 -18.37
N ILE A 12 -16.24 4.31 -19.00
CA ILE A 12 -16.66 3.10 -18.27
C ILE A 12 -15.50 2.55 -17.44
N ILE A 13 -14.33 2.37 -18.05
CA ILE A 13 -13.15 1.84 -17.35
C ILE A 13 -12.71 2.80 -16.26
N LEU A 14 -12.73 4.11 -16.50
CA LEU A 14 -12.39 5.11 -15.50
C LEU A 14 -13.36 5.05 -14.31
N GLY A 15 -14.66 4.94 -14.57
CA GLY A 15 -15.69 4.87 -13.52
C GLY A 15 -15.59 3.60 -12.68
N PHE A 16 -15.67 2.42 -13.30
CA PHE A 16 -15.56 1.15 -12.58
C PHE A 16 -14.17 0.94 -11.97
N GLY A 17 -13.13 1.37 -12.66
CA GLY A 17 -11.76 1.33 -12.16
C GLY A 17 -11.56 2.19 -10.92
N SER A 18 -12.19 3.37 -10.85
CA SER A 18 -12.17 4.22 -9.65
C SER A 18 -12.87 3.55 -8.47
N LEU A 19 -14.01 2.88 -8.67
CA LEU A 19 -14.66 2.10 -7.62
C LEU A 19 -13.77 0.95 -7.12
N GLY A 20 -13.08 0.27 -8.05
CA GLY A 20 -12.08 -0.74 -7.73
C GLY A 20 -10.91 -0.18 -6.92
N ALA A 21 -10.38 0.98 -7.32
CA ALA A 21 -9.30 1.67 -6.64
C ALA A 21 -9.68 2.09 -5.21
N ALA A 22 -10.87 2.67 -5.03
CA ALA A 22 -11.37 3.05 -3.71
C ALA A 22 -11.53 1.82 -2.80
N SER A 23 -12.07 0.72 -3.33
CA SER A 23 -12.22 -0.55 -2.61
C SER A 23 -10.87 -1.13 -2.20
N LEU A 24 -9.88 -1.05 -3.08
CA LEU A 24 -8.52 -1.51 -2.82
C LEU A 24 -7.83 -0.63 -1.76
N GLY A 25 -8.02 0.69 -1.79
CA GLY A 25 -7.57 1.60 -0.73
C GLY A 25 -8.18 1.24 0.63
N SER A 26 -9.49 0.99 0.68
CA SER A 26 -10.22 0.54 1.88
C SER A 26 -9.66 -0.78 2.43
N PHE A 27 -9.37 -1.73 1.54
CA PHE A 27 -8.77 -3.00 1.89
C PHE A 27 -7.37 -2.82 2.51
N TYR A 28 -6.49 -2.04 1.88
CA TYR A 28 -5.11 -1.87 2.35
C TYR A 28 -5.00 -1.12 3.67
N VAL A 29 -5.77 -0.04 3.87
CA VAL A 29 -5.78 0.67 5.15
C VAL A 29 -6.30 -0.23 6.28
N THR A 30 -7.37 -1.00 6.01
CA THR A 30 -7.91 -1.96 6.98
C THR A 30 -6.91 -3.07 7.27
N LEU A 31 -6.25 -3.60 6.25
CA LEU A 31 -5.22 -4.63 6.38
C LEU A 31 -4.04 -4.13 7.21
N GLY A 32 -3.56 -2.91 6.96
CA GLY A 32 -2.51 -2.27 7.75
C GLY A 32 -2.85 -2.17 9.23
N PHE A 33 -4.05 -1.69 9.58
CA PHE A 33 -4.51 -1.66 10.97
C PHE A 33 -4.64 -3.04 11.61
N ARG A 34 -5.09 -4.06 10.85
CA ARG A 34 -5.14 -5.45 11.35
C ARG A 34 -3.75 -6.01 11.62
N ILE A 35 -2.77 -5.72 10.76
CA ILE A 35 -1.37 -6.11 10.95
C ILE A 35 -0.82 -5.44 12.22
N LEU A 36 -1.02 -4.12 12.37
CA LEU A 36 -0.65 -3.37 13.57
C LEU A 36 -1.24 -4.00 14.84
N GLU A 37 -2.54 -4.26 14.86
CA GLU A 37 -3.20 -4.86 16.03
C GLU A 37 -2.69 -6.28 16.34
N THR A 38 -2.44 -7.09 15.31
CA THR A 38 -2.11 -8.52 15.46
C THR A 38 -0.64 -8.76 15.81
N TYR A 39 0.27 -8.01 15.18
CA TYR A 39 1.73 -8.19 15.36
C TYR A 39 2.32 -7.24 16.38
N TYR A 40 1.76 -6.03 16.52
CA TYR A 40 2.30 -5.00 17.39
C TYR A 40 1.40 -4.67 18.59
N GLY A 41 0.15 -5.16 18.60
CA GLY A 41 -0.78 -4.97 19.70
C GLY A 41 -0.49 -5.85 20.94
N LYS A 42 -1.34 -5.67 21.97
CA LYS A 42 -1.20 -6.32 23.28
C LYS A 42 -1.24 -7.86 23.22
N GLN A 43 -2.00 -8.41 22.28
CA GLN A 43 -2.21 -9.86 22.12
C GLN A 43 -1.17 -10.53 21.19
N ARG A 44 -0.10 -9.84 20.80
CA ARG A 44 0.87 -10.35 19.81
C ARG A 44 1.56 -11.67 20.18
N LYS A 45 1.75 -11.92 21.49
CA LYS A 45 2.41 -13.13 22.02
C LYS A 45 1.43 -14.28 22.31
N SER A 46 0.13 -14.01 22.37
CA SER A 46 -0.88 -15.03 22.72
C SER A 46 -1.40 -15.81 21.52
N LEU A 47 -1.07 -15.39 20.29
CA LEU A 47 -1.56 -15.99 19.06
C LEU A 47 -0.44 -16.74 18.35
N THR A 48 -0.72 -17.97 17.95
CA THR A 48 0.16 -18.72 17.04
C THR A 48 0.12 -18.13 15.63
N PHE A 49 1.10 -18.45 14.80
CA PHE A 49 1.19 -17.96 13.42
C PHE A 49 -0.12 -18.17 12.63
N PHE A 50 -0.69 -19.37 12.65
CA PHE A 50 -1.96 -19.67 11.98
C PHE A 50 -3.15 -18.87 12.54
N GLN A 51 -3.18 -18.63 13.85
CA GLN A 51 -4.22 -17.84 14.49
C GLN A 51 -4.14 -16.36 14.10
N LYS A 52 -2.91 -15.82 13.95
CA LYS A 52 -2.70 -14.46 13.44
C LYS A 52 -3.24 -14.31 12.03
N TRP A 53 -2.88 -15.23 11.13
CA TRP A 53 -3.40 -15.26 9.76
C TRP A 53 -4.92 -15.37 9.74
N LYS A 54 -5.50 -16.30 10.50
CA LYS A 54 -6.95 -16.44 10.59
C LYS A 54 -7.61 -15.12 11.01
N ARG A 55 -7.09 -14.46 12.05
CA ARG A 55 -7.63 -13.18 12.53
C ARG A 55 -7.57 -12.08 11.46
N ILE A 56 -6.45 -11.95 10.75
CA ILE A 56 -6.28 -10.92 9.72
C ILE A 56 -7.32 -11.06 8.61
N PHE A 57 -7.66 -12.29 8.20
CA PHE A 57 -8.62 -12.53 7.11
C PHE A 57 -10.08 -12.63 7.56
N THR A 58 -10.37 -13.09 8.78
CA THR A 58 -11.75 -13.37 9.21
C THR A 58 -12.38 -12.26 10.05
N LEU A 59 -11.62 -11.28 10.54
CA LEU A 59 -12.18 -10.23 11.38
C LEU A 59 -13.19 -9.40 10.56
N PRO A 60 -14.46 -9.28 11.00
CA PRO A 60 -15.43 -8.46 10.31
C PRO A 60 -15.10 -6.98 10.53
N SER A 61 -15.42 -6.14 9.54
CA SER A 61 -15.35 -4.69 9.70
C SER A 61 -16.29 -4.26 10.83
N SER A 62 -15.69 -3.78 11.91
CA SER A 62 -16.36 -3.42 13.16
C SER A 62 -15.82 -2.09 13.65
N CYS A 63 -16.60 -1.40 14.46
CA CYS A 63 -16.16 -0.13 15.03
C CYS A 63 -15.07 -0.36 16.08
N ASP A 64 -13.94 0.33 15.95
CA ASP A 64 -12.79 0.24 16.87
C ASP A 64 -13.10 0.60 18.33
N HIS A 65 -14.22 1.28 18.56
CA HIS A 65 -14.61 1.72 19.89
C HIS A 65 -15.65 0.86 20.58
N CYS A 66 -16.63 0.33 19.84
CA CYS A 66 -17.75 -0.41 20.41
C CYS A 66 -17.84 -1.85 19.93
N GLY A 67 -17.00 -2.26 18.99
CA GLY A 67 -16.96 -3.62 18.44
C GLY A 67 -18.18 -4.02 17.61
N LYS A 68 -19.18 -3.14 17.46
CA LYS A 68 -20.36 -3.44 16.64
C LYS A 68 -19.98 -3.50 15.17
N LYS A 69 -20.53 -4.50 14.48
CA LYS A 69 -20.36 -4.71 13.05
C LYS A 69 -20.92 -3.53 12.25
N ILE A 70 -20.16 -3.06 11.27
CA ILE A 70 -20.56 -1.97 10.37
C ILE A 70 -21.48 -2.55 9.29
N ARG A 71 -22.57 -1.83 8.95
CA ARG A 71 -23.54 -2.27 7.94
C ARG A 71 -23.02 -2.00 6.52
N TYR A 72 -23.50 -2.77 5.55
CA TYR A 72 -23.08 -2.67 4.14
C TYR A 72 -23.08 -1.26 3.52
N PRO A 73 -24.08 -0.38 3.73
CA PRO A 73 -24.04 0.96 3.15
C PRO A 73 -22.92 1.85 3.71
N GLU A 74 -22.48 1.57 4.93
CA GLU A 74 -21.39 2.29 5.60
C GLU A 74 -20.01 1.74 5.22
N LEU A 75 -19.97 0.59 4.55
CA LEU A 75 -18.74 -0.03 4.01
C LEU A 75 -18.41 0.44 2.60
N LEU A 76 -19.29 1.22 1.96
CA LEU A 76 -19.01 1.80 0.66
C LEU A 76 -17.82 2.77 0.78
N PRO A 77 -16.75 2.60 -0.01
CA PRO A 77 -15.60 3.50 0.02
C PRO A 77 -16.04 4.95 -0.21
N ILE A 78 -15.52 5.87 0.59
CA ILE A 78 -15.77 7.32 0.63
C ILE A 78 -17.21 7.65 1.05
N ILE A 79 -18.20 7.08 0.37
CA ILE A 79 -19.63 7.32 0.56
C ILE A 79 -20.10 6.88 1.95
N GLY A 80 -19.60 5.75 2.46
CA GLY A 80 -19.94 5.23 3.78
C GLY A 80 -19.57 6.17 4.92
N PHE A 81 -18.47 6.93 4.77
CA PHE A 81 -18.08 7.98 5.72
C PHE A 81 -19.08 9.14 5.72
N PHE A 82 -19.53 9.59 4.55
CA PHE A 82 -20.54 10.64 4.45
C PHE A 82 -21.92 10.19 4.96
N ILE A 83 -22.35 8.96 4.64
CA ILE A 83 -23.60 8.37 5.15
C ILE A 83 -23.61 8.27 6.67
N SER A 84 -22.46 7.93 7.27
CA SER A 84 -22.29 7.87 8.73
C SER A 84 -22.01 9.23 9.37
N LYS A 85 -21.93 10.31 8.59
CA LYS A 85 -21.54 11.66 9.03
C LYS A 85 -20.21 11.66 9.80
N GLY A 86 -19.31 10.75 9.43
CA GLY A 86 -18.02 10.54 10.08
C GLY A 86 -18.11 10.03 11.53
N THR A 87 -19.24 9.44 11.94
CA THR A 87 -19.44 8.93 13.31
C THR A 87 -20.10 7.56 13.31
N CYS A 88 -19.74 6.70 14.27
CA CYS A 88 -20.40 5.42 14.42
C CYS A 88 -21.84 5.61 14.92
N LYS A 89 -22.83 5.06 14.21
CA LYS A 89 -24.26 5.16 14.56
C LYS A 89 -24.64 4.59 15.93
N TYR A 90 -23.79 3.72 16.50
CA TYR A 90 -24.08 3.06 17.77
C TYR A 90 -23.44 3.73 18.98
N CYS A 91 -22.24 4.30 18.82
CA CYS A 91 -21.49 4.89 19.93
C CYS A 91 -21.15 6.37 19.74
N ASN A 92 -21.56 6.97 18.61
CA ASN A 92 -21.34 8.37 18.23
C ASN A 92 -19.87 8.84 18.23
N LYS A 93 -18.91 7.92 18.36
CA LYS A 93 -17.49 8.25 18.24
C LYS A 93 -17.11 8.45 16.78
N LYS A 94 -16.15 9.34 16.55
CA LYS A 94 -15.66 9.70 15.23
C LYS A 94 -14.93 8.53 14.58
N ILE A 95 -15.19 8.33 13.29
CA ILE A 95 -14.46 7.38 12.46
C ILE A 95 -13.15 8.04 12.05
N TYR A 96 -12.06 7.27 12.02
CA TYR A 96 -10.74 7.78 11.72
C TYR A 96 -10.68 8.29 10.27
N ILE A 97 -10.28 9.55 10.07
CA ILE A 97 -10.32 10.23 8.77
C ILE A 97 -9.35 9.63 7.74
N LEU A 98 -8.35 8.86 8.19
CA LEU A 98 -7.40 8.20 7.31
C LEU A 98 -8.07 7.21 6.35
N PHE A 99 -9.17 6.56 6.76
CA PHE A 99 -9.89 5.61 5.90
C PHE A 99 -10.42 6.26 4.61
N PRO A 100 -11.32 7.27 4.67
CA PRO A 100 -11.81 7.92 3.45
C PRO A 100 -10.70 8.68 2.71
N LEU A 101 -9.66 9.16 3.40
CA LEU A 101 -8.51 9.83 2.78
C LEU A 101 -7.71 8.85 1.91
N VAL A 102 -7.39 7.66 2.42
CA VAL A 102 -6.68 6.63 1.65
C VAL A 102 -7.52 6.16 0.47
N GLU A 103 -8.82 5.94 0.66
CA GLU A 103 -9.72 5.56 -0.43
C GLU A 103 -9.73 6.61 -1.55
N PHE A 104 -9.78 7.90 -1.19
CA PHE A 104 -9.69 9.00 -2.13
C PHE A 104 -8.32 9.06 -2.84
N LEU A 105 -7.22 8.91 -2.10
CA LEU A 105 -5.88 8.91 -2.69
C LEU A 105 -5.70 7.78 -3.71
N PHE A 106 -6.22 6.58 -3.43
CA PHE A 106 -6.15 5.46 -4.37
C PHE A 106 -6.93 5.75 -5.65
N VAL A 107 -8.10 6.42 -5.56
CA VAL A 107 -8.83 6.89 -6.74
C VAL A 107 -8.00 7.90 -7.52
N CYS A 108 -7.40 8.90 -6.86
CA CYS A 108 -6.56 9.90 -7.51
C CYS A 108 -5.37 9.27 -8.24
N ILE A 109 -4.67 8.33 -7.59
CA ILE A 109 -3.54 7.60 -8.19
C ILE A 109 -4.02 6.79 -9.40
N PHE A 110 -5.15 6.09 -9.28
CA PHE A 110 -5.71 5.32 -10.39
C PHE A 110 -6.05 6.21 -11.59
N VAL A 111 -6.79 7.29 -11.36
CA VAL A 111 -7.19 8.24 -12.41
C VAL A 111 -5.95 8.82 -13.08
N PHE A 112 -4.95 9.24 -12.31
CA PHE A 112 -3.68 9.76 -12.83
C PHE A 112 -2.93 8.73 -13.68
N CYS A 113 -2.71 7.52 -13.16
CA CYS A 113 -2.01 6.46 -13.90
C CYS A 113 -2.76 6.04 -15.16
N PHE A 114 -4.07 5.87 -15.08
CA PHE A 114 -4.88 5.40 -16.22
C PHE A 114 -5.02 6.46 -17.30
N THR A 115 -5.19 7.73 -16.94
CA THR A 115 -5.29 8.83 -17.92
C THR A 115 -4.00 9.02 -18.71
N ILE A 116 -2.84 8.88 -18.06
CA ILE A 116 -1.52 9.02 -18.72
C ILE A 116 -1.17 7.78 -19.54
N THR A 117 -1.27 6.60 -18.95
CA THR A 117 -0.76 5.37 -19.58
C THR A 117 -1.79 4.66 -20.46
N LYS A 118 -3.09 4.90 -20.22
CA LYS A 118 -4.22 4.15 -20.82
C LYS A 118 -4.10 2.64 -20.62
N ASN A 119 -3.32 2.21 -19.64
CA ASN A 119 -3.03 0.82 -19.34
C ASN A 119 -3.65 0.45 -18.00
N LEU A 120 -4.73 -0.32 -18.06
CA LEU A 120 -5.47 -0.76 -16.88
C LEU A 120 -4.62 -1.67 -15.99
N SER A 121 -3.86 -2.59 -16.60
CA SER A 121 -2.99 -3.52 -15.88
C SER A 121 -1.89 -2.78 -15.12
N PHE A 122 -1.27 -1.78 -15.75
CA PHE A 122 -0.29 -0.93 -15.07
C PHE A 122 -0.92 -0.21 -13.88
N SER A 123 -2.08 0.43 -14.11
CA SER A 123 -2.76 1.25 -13.09
C SER A 123 -3.08 0.43 -11.84
N PHE A 124 -3.65 -0.77 -11.99
CA PHE A 124 -3.93 -1.63 -10.83
C PHE A 124 -2.68 -2.22 -10.19
N THR A 125 -1.70 -2.66 -10.98
CA THR A 125 -0.43 -3.17 -10.43
C THR A 125 0.27 -2.11 -9.58
N PHE A 126 0.27 -0.86 -10.07
CA PHE A 126 0.83 0.26 -9.33
C PHE A 126 0.04 0.56 -8.05
N LEU A 127 -1.29 0.45 -8.06
CA LEU A 127 -2.06 0.54 -6.81
C LEU A 127 -1.73 -0.57 -5.81
N PHE A 128 -1.49 -1.80 -6.26
CA PHE A 128 -1.02 -2.88 -5.37
C PHE A 128 0.35 -2.52 -4.76
N LEU A 129 1.28 -1.97 -5.55
CA LEU A 129 2.54 -1.43 -5.03
C LEU A 129 2.29 -0.34 -3.97
N CYS A 130 1.46 0.66 -4.27
CA CYS A 130 1.08 1.71 -3.33
C CYS A 130 0.44 1.15 -2.04
N GLY A 131 -0.34 0.07 -2.14
CA GLY A 131 -0.92 -0.63 -0.99
C GLY A 131 0.13 -1.24 -0.05
N HIS A 132 1.13 -1.92 -0.59
CA HIS A 132 2.21 -2.50 0.22
C HIS A 132 3.14 -1.40 0.78
N LEU A 133 3.35 -0.31 0.04
CA LEU A 133 4.03 0.88 0.56
C LEU A 133 3.24 1.55 1.69
N LEU A 134 1.91 1.61 1.59
CA LEU A 134 1.04 2.11 2.66
C LEU A 134 1.18 1.26 3.92
N ILE A 135 1.18 -0.07 3.81
CA ILE A 135 1.42 -0.96 4.96
C ILE A 135 2.76 -0.64 5.62
N SER A 136 3.83 -0.52 4.83
CA SER A 136 5.18 -0.18 5.34
C SER A 136 5.20 1.18 6.05
N CYS A 137 4.53 2.18 5.47
CA CYS A 137 4.40 3.51 6.05
C CYS A 137 3.62 3.49 7.37
N LEU A 138 2.55 2.68 7.46
CA LEU A 138 1.79 2.53 8.70
C LEU A 138 2.59 1.81 9.78
N THR A 139 3.27 0.71 9.47
CA THR A 139 4.07 -0.01 10.48
C THR A 139 5.25 0.83 10.96
N ASP A 140 5.86 1.59 10.07
CA ASP A 140 6.93 2.53 10.41
C ASP A 140 6.41 3.70 11.25
N ALA A 141 5.35 4.38 10.84
CA ALA A 141 4.81 5.55 11.56
C ALA A 141 4.33 5.23 12.99
N PHE A 142 3.82 4.01 13.23
CA PHE A 142 3.30 3.63 14.55
C PHE A 142 4.33 2.89 15.42
N HIS A 143 5.30 2.18 14.83
CA HIS A 143 6.22 1.31 15.58
C HIS A 143 7.68 1.37 15.15
N PHE A 144 8.05 2.22 14.19
CA PHE A 144 9.41 2.30 13.61
C PHE A 144 9.92 0.92 13.18
N SER A 145 9.05 0.17 12.50
CA SER A 145 9.31 -1.21 12.09
C SER A 145 8.85 -1.45 10.66
N LEU A 146 9.71 -2.10 9.88
CA LEU A 146 9.45 -2.50 8.51
C LEU A 146 9.31 -4.03 8.44
N ASP A 147 8.14 -4.49 7.99
CA ASP A 147 7.81 -5.92 7.92
C ASP A 147 8.54 -6.58 6.75
N TYR A 148 9.52 -7.44 7.03
CA TYR A 148 10.28 -8.17 6.01
C TYR A 148 9.39 -9.06 5.14
N GLU A 149 8.25 -9.53 5.66
CA GLU A 149 7.26 -10.33 4.95
C GLU A 149 6.56 -9.52 3.84
N ASN A 150 6.52 -8.20 3.97
CA ASN A 150 5.94 -7.29 2.98
C ASN A 150 6.90 -7.01 1.80
N LEU A 151 8.20 -7.15 2.04
CA LEU A 151 9.26 -6.78 1.11
C LEU A 151 9.21 -7.54 -0.24
N PRO A 152 8.99 -8.87 -0.29
CA PRO A 152 8.87 -9.60 -1.57
C PRO A 152 7.72 -9.10 -2.43
N TRP A 153 6.63 -8.65 -1.82
CA TRP A 153 5.47 -8.12 -2.54
C TRP A 153 5.75 -6.73 -3.12
N ILE A 154 6.44 -5.86 -2.37
CA ILE A 154 6.91 -4.57 -2.87
C ILE A 154 7.81 -4.79 -4.09
N LEU A 155 8.77 -5.71 -4.00
CA LEU A 155 9.65 -6.05 -5.12
C LEU A 155 8.85 -6.60 -6.32
N CYS A 156 7.93 -7.53 -6.09
CA CYS A 156 7.10 -8.14 -7.13
C CYS A 156 6.26 -7.10 -7.88
N PHE A 157 5.43 -6.34 -7.16
CA PHE A 157 4.59 -5.33 -7.79
C PHE A 157 5.41 -4.17 -8.38
N GLY A 158 6.55 -3.82 -7.77
CA GLY A 158 7.49 -2.84 -8.32
C GLY A 158 8.06 -3.25 -9.68
N VAL A 159 8.58 -4.47 -9.78
CA VAL A 159 9.13 -5.00 -11.05
C VAL A 159 8.06 -5.12 -12.12
N ILE A 160 6.87 -5.60 -11.77
CA ILE A 160 5.75 -5.70 -12.72
C ILE A 160 5.33 -4.29 -13.17
N SER A 161 5.27 -3.30 -12.27
CA SER A 161 4.97 -1.91 -12.63
C SER A 161 6.00 -1.33 -13.58
N ILE A 162 7.31 -1.55 -13.35
CA ILE A 162 8.38 -1.12 -14.25
C ILE A 162 8.20 -1.77 -15.64
N PHE A 163 7.95 -3.08 -15.67
CA PHE A 163 7.73 -3.81 -16.92
C PHE A 163 6.50 -3.30 -17.69
N LEU A 164 5.38 -3.07 -17.00
CA LEU A 164 4.14 -2.61 -17.63
C LEU A 164 4.21 -1.15 -18.10
N LEU A 165 5.09 -0.34 -17.50
CA LEU A 165 5.31 1.05 -17.89
C LEU A 165 6.32 1.18 -19.03
N GLY A 166 7.48 0.54 -18.91
CA GLY A 166 8.61 0.68 -19.83
C GLY A 166 8.74 -0.43 -20.88
N GLY A 167 7.95 -1.50 -20.77
CA GLY A 167 8.00 -2.67 -21.67
C GLY A 167 9.28 -3.50 -21.55
N LYS A 168 10.14 -3.21 -20.57
CA LYS A 168 11.43 -3.87 -20.37
C LYS A 168 11.57 -4.26 -18.90
N LEU A 169 12.16 -5.43 -18.66
CA LEU A 169 12.57 -5.82 -17.32
C LEU A 169 13.76 -4.96 -16.87
N PRO A 170 13.95 -4.80 -15.54
CA PRO A 170 15.11 -4.10 -14.99
C PRO A 170 16.41 -4.69 -15.56
N GLY A 171 17.27 -3.80 -16.05
CA GLY A 171 18.53 -4.17 -16.69
C GLY A 171 19.68 -4.32 -15.71
N LEU A 172 20.89 -4.52 -16.26
CA LEU A 172 22.11 -4.57 -15.45
C LEU A 172 22.35 -3.28 -14.65
N ASN A 173 22.00 -2.12 -15.19
CA ASN A 173 22.14 -0.85 -14.50
C ASN A 173 21.30 -0.80 -13.22
N ASP A 174 20.05 -1.28 -13.28
CA ASP A 174 19.18 -1.33 -12.10
C ASP A 174 19.72 -2.31 -11.05
N LEU A 175 20.27 -3.45 -11.50
CA LEU A 175 20.95 -4.39 -10.61
C LEU A 175 22.22 -3.79 -9.96
N PHE A 176 22.96 -2.94 -10.67
CA PHE A 176 24.08 -2.19 -10.09
C PHE A 176 23.60 -1.18 -9.04
N VAL A 177 22.45 -0.53 -9.25
CA VAL A 177 21.84 0.35 -8.25
C VAL A 177 21.45 -0.45 -7.01
N LEU A 178 20.77 -1.58 -7.18
CA LEU A 178 20.42 -2.48 -6.09
C LEU A 178 21.66 -2.94 -5.32
N GLY A 179 22.67 -3.45 -6.01
CA GLY A 179 23.92 -3.91 -5.40
C GLY A 179 24.70 -2.78 -4.72
N GLY A 180 24.74 -1.60 -5.34
CA GLY A 180 25.43 -0.42 -4.81
C GLY A 180 24.79 0.12 -3.54
N PHE A 181 23.47 0.27 -3.52
CA PHE A 181 22.73 0.64 -2.30
C PHE A 181 22.87 -0.43 -1.22
N PHE A 182 22.73 -1.71 -1.58
CA PHE A 182 22.88 -2.81 -0.62
C PHE A 182 24.26 -2.79 0.04
N PHE A 183 25.32 -2.69 -0.76
CA PHE A 183 26.68 -2.61 -0.27
C PHE A 183 26.90 -1.36 0.59
N THR A 184 26.42 -0.20 0.15
CA THR A 184 26.57 1.07 0.88
C THR A 184 25.91 1.01 2.25
N PHE A 185 24.65 0.59 2.33
CA PHE A 185 23.93 0.48 3.60
C PHE A 185 24.49 -0.63 4.48
N LEU A 186 24.98 -1.74 3.91
CA LEU A 186 25.66 -2.79 4.66
C LEU A 186 26.95 -2.27 5.28
N VAL A 187 27.76 -1.51 4.54
CA VAL A 187 28.96 -0.84 5.08
C VAL A 187 28.56 0.12 6.20
N LEU A 188 27.57 0.99 5.99
CA LEU A 188 27.13 1.93 7.01
C LEU A 188 26.62 1.22 8.28
N PHE A 189 25.92 0.09 8.14
CA PHE A 189 25.44 -0.72 9.27
C PHE A 189 26.59 -1.22 10.16
N PHE A 190 27.70 -1.67 9.56
CA PHE A 190 28.87 -2.13 10.32
C PHE A 190 29.72 -0.98 10.88
N PHE A 191 29.84 0.14 10.17
CA PHE A 191 30.65 1.29 10.62
C PHE A 191 29.93 2.16 11.66
N PHE A 192 28.60 2.20 11.65
CA PHE A 192 27.77 2.97 12.59
C PHE A 192 26.83 2.04 13.37
N PRO A 193 27.36 1.16 14.24
CA PRO A 193 26.54 0.23 15.01
C PRO A 193 25.55 1.00 15.90
N GLY A 194 24.25 0.72 15.73
CA GLY A 194 23.15 1.40 16.43
C GLY A 194 22.64 2.67 15.76
N GLY A 195 23.26 3.13 14.67
CA GLY A 195 22.76 4.24 13.86
C GLY A 195 21.73 3.82 12.82
N ILE A 196 22.01 2.75 12.08
CA ILE A 196 21.16 2.25 10.98
C ILE A 196 20.54 0.91 11.35
N GLY A 197 19.24 0.74 11.05
CA GLY A 197 18.53 -0.52 11.25
C GLY A 197 18.84 -1.51 10.13
N PHE A 198 18.81 -2.82 10.45
CA PHE A 198 18.94 -3.84 9.41
C PHE A 198 17.80 -3.78 8.36
N GLY A 199 16.65 -3.22 8.74
CA GLY A 199 15.57 -2.87 7.82
C GLY A 199 16.04 -1.96 6.68
N ASP A 200 16.80 -0.90 6.98
CA ASP A 200 17.30 0.04 5.98
C ASP A 200 18.22 -0.64 4.97
N VAL A 201 19.05 -1.58 5.44
CA VAL A 201 19.95 -2.38 4.59
C VAL A 201 19.19 -3.22 3.56
N LEU A 202 17.98 -3.67 3.88
CA LEU A 202 17.15 -4.48 2.99
C LEU A 202 16.17 -3.66 2.14
N PHE A 203 15.55 -2.64 2.73
CA PHE A 203 14.50 -1.86 2.08
C PHE A 203 15.06 -0.77 1.15
N ALA A 204 16.12 -0.05 1.57
CA ALA A 204 16.68 1.04 0.77
C ALA A 204 17.13 0.59 -0.64
N PRO A 205 17.82 -0.57 -0.81
CA PRO A 205 18.19 -1.05 -2.14
C PRO A 205 16.99 -1.39 -3.02
N ILE A 206 15.92 -1.93 -2.43
CA ILE A 206 14.71 -2.30 -3.17
C ILE A 206 13.94 -1.05 -3.58
N TYR A 207 13.84 -0.05 -2.71
CA TYR A 207 13.24 1.23 -3.07
C TYR A 207 14.05 1.96 -4.15
N ALA A 208 15.38 1.97 -4.04
CA ALA A 208 16.25 2.53 -5.07
C ALA A 208 16.10 1.80 -6.41
N PHE A 209 16.06 0.46 -6.39
CA PHE A 209 15.85 -0.37 -7.57
C PHE A 209 14.51 -0.10 -8.25
N ILE A 210 13.42 0.03 -7.49
CA ILE A 210 12.09 0.30 -8.05
C ILE A 210 11.96 1.75 -8.55
N ALA A 211 12.57 2.72 -7.86
CA ALA A 211 12.56 4.13 -8.26
C ALA A 211 13.40 4.40 -9.52
N GLY A 212 14.30 3.49 -9.88
CA GLY A 212 15.13 3.58 -11.09
C GLY A 212 16.43 4.35 -10.87
N HIS A 213 17.00 4.87 -11.97
CA HIS A 213 18.39 5.32 -12.00
C HIS A 213 18.64 6.51 -11.03
N PRO A 214 19.63 6.44 -10.11
CA PRO A 214 19.89 7.41 -9.02
C PRO A 214 20.14 8.87 -9.42
N TRP A 215 20.22 9.19 -10.72
CA TRP A 215 20.39 10.56 -11.18
C TRP A 215 19.18 11.46 -10.88
N TRP A 216 17.99 10.89 -10.66
CA TRP A 216 16.81 11.64 -10.20
C TRP A 216 16.98 12.34 -8.84
N MET A 217 18.01 12.00 -8.05
CA MET A 217 18.34 12.73 -6.81
C MET A 217 19.26 13.93 -7.06
N PHE A 218 19.88 14.01 -8.22
CA PHE A 218 20.81 15.08 -8.64
C PHE A 218 20.21 16.02 -9.69
N PHE A 219 18.94 15.81 -10.08
CA PHE A 219 18.14 16.66 -10.96
C PHE A 219 16.88 17.12 -10.22
#